data_AF-A0A923Z4C1-F1
#
_entry.id   AF-A0A923Z4C1-F1
#
_cell.length_a   1.000
_cell.length_b   1.000
_cell.length_c   1.000
_cell.angle_alpha   90.00
_cell.angle_beta   90.00
_cell.angle_gamma   90.00
#
_symmetry.space_group_name_H-M   'P 1'
#
loop_
_entity.id
_entity.type
_entity.pdbx_description
1 polymer ?
#
loop_
_entity_poly.entity_id
_entity_poly.type
_entity_poly.pdbx_seq_one_letter_code
_entity_poly.pdbx_strand_id
1 'polypeptide(L)'
;MPTPVEPTAPPPGEHSLAGALSRNIEAVARRRAEDQKSASPSIKLAIRIGRLIGRMSFVYANVAFYALWFAGSRGWLPGVAAFDRDLYLVGSVASVEAIFLALFILILQNTAAAAADRRDDLNLQVSLLAEHEITQLIKVTVAIAEKLGIDPGHHSEIADLQNDVAPEAVLDKIEREEPGAA
;
A
#
# COMPACT_ATOMS: atom_id res chain seq x y z
N MET A 1 44.88 -4.78 -10.87
CA MET A 1 43.87 -4.89 -9.78
C MET A 1 43.78 -3.51 -9.14
N PRO A 2 42.68 -2.75 -9.29
CA PRO A 2 42.52 -1.48 -8.58
C PRO A 2 42.31 -1.75 -7.08
N THR A 3 42.97 -0.98 -6.23
CA THR A 3 42.92 -1.06 -4.77
C THR A 3 41.57 -0.55 -4.21
N PRO A 4 41.04 -1.13 -3.13
CA PRO A 4 39.81 -0.63 -2.48
C PRO A 4 40.03 0.80 -1.94
N VAL A 5 39.10 1.69 -2.24
CA VAL A 5 39.10 3.07 -1.73
C VAL A 5 38.64 3.05 -0.27
N GLU A 6 39.51 3.51 0.63
CA GLU A 6 39.24 3.58 2.07
C GLU A 6 38.25 4.74 2.35
N PRO A 7 37.21 4.55 3.18
CA PRO A 7 36.20 5.58 3.43
C PRO A 7 36.78 6.81 4.16
N THR A 8 36.51 8.01 3.65
CA THR A 8 37.02 9.30 4.16
C THR A 8 36.46 9.72 5.53
N ALA A 9 35.50 9.00 6.11
CA ALA A 9 34.93 9.34 7.41
C ALA A 9 34.56 8.09 8.24
N PRO A 10 34.72 8.13 9.58
CA PRO A 10 34.30 7.05 10.46
C PRO A 10 32.77 6.90 10.45
N PRO A 11 32.24 5.67 10.58
CA PRO A 11 30.80 5.42 10.60
C PRO A 11 30.15 6.13 11.80
N PRO A 12 28.97 6.76 11.63
CA PRO A 12 28.28 7.43 12.72
C PRO A 12 27.90 6.43 13.83
N GLY A 13 28.06 6.83 15.09
CA GLY A 13 27.82 5.97 16.26
C GLY A 13 26.39 5.43 16.34
N GLU A 14 26.28 4.10 16.42
CA GLU A 14 25.04 3.31 16.32
C GLU A 14 23.95 3.67 17.37
N HIS A 15 24.33 4.29 18.49
CA HIS A 15 23.44 4.49 19.63
C HIS A 15 22.45 5.67 19.51
N SER A 16 22.72 6.71 18.69
CA SER A 16 21.84 7.89 18.61
C SER A 16 20.73 7.75 17.56
N LEU A 17 21.07 7.22 16.38
CA LEU A 17 20.11 6.90 15.32
C LEU A 17 19.13 5.79 15.74
N ALA A 18 19.62 4.76 16.46
CA ALA A 18 18.79 3.69 16.98
C ALA A 18 17.72 4.21 17.97
N GLY A 19 18.05 5.19 18.81
CA GLY A 19 17.11 5.78 19.77
C GLY A 19 16.01 6.60 19.12
N ALA A 20 16.34 7.46 18.15
CA ALA A 20 15.35 8.26 17.42
C ALA A 20 14.46 7.37 16.51
N LEU A 21 15.06 6.41 15.81
CA LEU A 21 14.35 5.46 14.97
C LEU A 21 13.39 4.59 15.80
N SER A 22 13.83 4.07 16.96
CA SER A 22 12.98 3.26 17.84
C SER A 22 11.77 4.03 18.34
N ARG A 23 11.93 5.30 18.75
CA ARG A 23 10.81 6.16 19.17
C ARG A 23 9.82 6.43 18.03
N ASN A 24 10.32 6.67 16.82
CA ASN A 24 9.48 6.85 15.64
C ASN A 24 8.69 5.58 15.28
N ILE A 25 9.36 4.42 15.29
CA ILE A 25 8.71 3.12 15.08
C ILE A 25 7.61 2.89 16.11
N GLU A 26 7.87 3.17 17.38
CA GLU A 26 6.90 3.00 18.45
C GLU A 26 5.72 3.98 18.35
N ALA A 27 5.97 5.23 17.93
CA ALA A 27 4.91 6.21 17.65
C ALA A 27 4.01 5.77 16.48
N VAL A 28 4.59 5.29 15.38
CA VAL A 28 3.84 4.74 14.24
C VAL A 28 3.08 3.48 14.64
N ALA A 29 3.67 2.60 15.45
CA ALA A 29 3.02 1.40 15.94
C ALA A 29 1.82 1.71 16.85
N ARG A 30 1.96 2.68 17.78
CA ARG A 30 0.87 3.16 18.64
C ARG A 30 -0.30 3.70 17.81
N ARG A 31 -0.01 4.57 16.85
CA ARG A 31 -1.05 5.16 15.99
C ARG A 31 -1.78 4.11 15.15
N ARG A 32 -1.05 3.15 14.57
CA ARG A 32 -1.66 2.01 13.86
C ARG A 32 -2.52 1.12 14.77
N ALA A 33 -2.15 0.98 16.04
CA ALA A 33 -2.93 0.22 17.01
C ALA A 33 -4.22 0.95 17.40
N GLU A 34 -4.19 2.27 17.49
CA GLU A 34 -5.37 3.12 17.74
C GLU A 34 -6.33 3.10 16.54
N ASP A 35 -5.81 3.23 15.32
CA ASP A 35 -6.61 3.14 14.08
C ASP A 35 -7.26 1.75 13.92
N GLN A 36 -6.58 0.69 14.36
CA GLN A 36 -7.17 -0.67 14.37
C GLN A 36 -8.25 -0.83 15.43
N LYS A 37 -8.16 -0.12 16.56
CA LYS A 37 -9.19 -0.18 17.62
C LYS A 37 -10.48 0.48 17.16
N SER A 38 -10.41 1.61 16.45
CA SER A 38 -11.56 2.36 15.94
C SER A 38 -12.27 1.71 14.75
N ALA A 39 -11.67 0.73 14.08
CA ALA A 39 -12.32 0.03 12.97
C ALA A 39 -13.60 -0.71 13.39
N SER A 40 -14.64 -0.57 12.57
CA SER A 40 -15.95 -1.21 12.77
C SER A 40 -15.80 -2.74 12.93
N PRO A 41 -16.56 -3.39 13.83
CA PRO A 41 -16.51 -4.84 14.02
C PRO A 41 -16.74 -5.64 12.73
N SER A 42 -17.59 -5.14 11.82
CA SER A 42 -17.87 -5.77 10.53
C SER A 42 -16.64 -5.77 9.61
N ILE A 43 -15.89 -4.67 9.58
CA ILE A 43 -14.63 -4.55 8.80
C ILE A 43 -13.56 -5.48 9.38
N LYS A 44 -13.46 -5.58 10.71
CA LYS A 44 -12.54 -6.53 11.36
C LYS A 44 -12.85 -7.97 10.99
N LEU A 45 -14.13 -8.33 10.93
CA LEU A 45 -14.56 -9.66 10.49
C LEU A 45 -14.25 -9.89 9.00
N ALA A 46 -14.56 -8.91 8.13
CA ALA A 46 -14.25 -8.97 6.72
C ALA A 46 -12.75 -9.19 6.47
N ILE A 47 -11.86 -8.43 7.14
CA ILE A 47 -10.40 -8.59 7.02
C ILE A 47 -9.93 -9.98 7.44
N ARG A 48 -10.52 -10.57 8.50
CA ARG A 48 -10.19 -11.94 8.92
C ARG A 48 -10.61 -12.96 7.88
N ILE A 49 -11.84 -12.85 7.38
CA ILE A 49 -12.40 -13.73 6.35
C ILE A 49 -11.58 -13.61 5.06
N GLY A 50 -11.25 -12.39 4.66
CA GLY A 50 -10.44 -12.12 3.49
C GLY A 50 -9.03 -12.69 3.57
N ARG A 51 -8.38 -12.64 4.73
CA ARG A 51 -7.09 -13.31 4.95
C ARG A 51 -7.21 -14.83 4.85
N LEU A 52 -8.35 -15.41 5.23
CA LEU A 52 -8.60 -16.84 5.08
C LEU A 52 -8.79 -17.21 3.60
N ILE A 53 -9.67 -16.47 2.89
CA ILE A 53 -9.99 -16.69 1.46
C ILE A 53 -8.76 -16.51 0.57
N GLY A 54 -7.91 -15.51 0.86
CA GLY A 54 -6.71 -15.24 0.08
C GLY A 54 -5.57 -16.26 0.22
N ARG A 55 -5.71 -17.28 1.08
CA ARG A 55 -4.70 -18.34 1.24
C ARG A 55 -4.96 -19.48 0.26
N MET A 56 -3.90 -20.01 -0.35
CA MET A 56 -4.01 -21.22 -1.18
C MET A 56 -4.57 -22.43 -0.43
N SER A 57 -4.38 -22.51 0.89
CA SER A 57 -5.00 -23.55 1.72
C SER A 57 -6.53 -23.55 1.66
N PHE A 58 -7.16 -22.39 1.52
CA PHE A 58 -8.62 -22.28 1.40
C PHE A 58 -9.12 -22.85 0.07
N VAL A 59 -8.37 -22.61 -1.02
CA VAL A 59 -8.66 -23.16 -2.34
C VAL A 59 -8.59 -24.69 -2.30
N TYR A 60 -7.52 -25.26 -1.73
CA TYR A 60 -7.39 -26.72 -1.59
C TYR A 60 -8.49 -27.31 -0.70
N ALA A 61 -8.86 -26.64 0.40
CA ALA A 61 -9.94 -27.08 1.27
C ALA A 61 -11.30 -27.09 0.54
N ASN A 62 -11.59 -26.07 -0.27
CA ASN A 62 -12.79 -26.02 -1.11
C ASN A 62 -12.82 -27.15 -2.13
N VAL A 63 -11.73 -27.33 -2.87
CA VAL A 63 -11.62 -28.41 -3.86
C VAL A 63 -11.81 -29.78 -3.20
N ALA A 64 -11.18 -30.00 -2.03
CA ALA A 64 -11.35 -31.24 -1.28
C ALA A 64 -12.79 -31.43 -0.78
N PHE A 65 -13.43 -30.37 -0.28
CA PHE A 65 -14.82 -30.39 0.17
C PHE A 65 -15.77 -30.77 -0.98
N TYR A 66 -15.68 -30.10 -2.12
CA TYR A 66 -16.52 -30.37 -3.28
C TYR A 66 -16.21 -31.74 -3.91
N ALA A 67 -14.95 -32.17 -3.94
CA ALA A 67 -14.57 -33.50 -4.41
C ALA A 67 -15.12 -34.61 -3.51
N LEU A 68 -15.06 -34.42 -2.18
CA LEU A 68 -15.61 -35.36 -1.21
C LEU A 68 -17.14 -35.42 -1.30
N TRP A 69 -17.80 -34.27 -1.43
CA TRP A 69 -19.25 -34.20 -1.65
C TRP A 69 -19.64 -35.00 -2.89
N PHE A 70 -18.95 -34.74 -4.00
CA PHE A 70 -19.20 -35.41 -5.27
C PHE A 70 -18.99 -36.93 -5.21
N ALA A 71 -17.93 -37.39 -4.55
CA ALA A 71 -17.69 -38.81 -4.32
C ALA A 71 -18.81 -39.45 -3.47
N GLY A 72 -19.30 -38.73 -2.44
CA GLY A 72 -20.41 -39.17 -1.59
C GLY A 72 -21.73 -39.23 -2.36
N SER A 73 -22.02 -38.20 -3.16
CA SER A 73 -23.20 -38.12 -4.01
C SER A 73 -23.28 -39.25 -5.04
N ARG A 74 -22.13 -39.70 -5.55
CA ARG A 74 -22.02 -40.82 -6.51
C ARG A 74 -22.06 -42.20 -5.86
N GLY A 75 -22.06 -42.27 -4.53
CA GLY A 75 -21.97 -43.54 -3.80
C GLY A 75 -20.60 -44.21 -3.91
N TRP A 76 -19.54 -43.46 -4.22
CA TRP A 76 -18.15 -43.97 -4.24
C TRP A 76 -17.57 -44.13 -2.83
N LEU A 77 -18.20 -43.53 -1.82
CA LEU A 77 -17.85 -43.72 -0.42
C LEU A 77 -18.58 -44.93 0.18
N PRO A 78 -17.86 -45.93 0.69
CA PRO A 78 -18.48 -47.08 1.35
C PRO A 78 -19.24 -46.63 2.60
N GLY A 79 -20.52 -47.00 2.71
CA GLY A 79 -21.38 -46.69 3.86
C GLY A 79 -22.25 -45.43 3.75
N VAL A 80 -22.14 -44.65 2.66
CA VAL A 80 -22.99 -43.47 2.41
C VAL A 80 -23.94 -43.77 1.25
N ALA A 81 -25.25 -43.72 1.50
CA ALA A 81 -26.25 -43.81 0.43
C ALA A 81 -26.18 -42.56 -0.46
N ALA A 82 -26.26 -42.73 -1.78
CA ALA A 82 -26.27 -41.61 -2.73
C ALA A 82 -27.41 -40.65 -2.41
N PHE A 83 -27.08 -39.44 -1.95
CA PHE A 83 -28.05 -38.47 -1.43
C PHE A 83 -28.35 -37.31 -2.42
N ASP A 84 -27.43 -37.00 -3.34
CA ASP A 84 -27.54 -35.87 -4.29
C ASP A 84 -27.14 -36.31 -5.71
N ARG A 85 -27.97 -37.17 -6.32
CA ARG A 85 -27.67 -37.83 -7.60
C ARG A 85 -27.59 -36.85 -8.79
N ASP A 86 -28.40 -35.79 -8.76
CA ASP A 86 -28.47 -34.76 -9.80
C ASP A 86 -27.55 -33.56 -9.53
N LEU A 87 -26.78 -33.58 -8.43
CA LEU A 87 -25.86 -32.50 -8.00
C LEU A 87 -26.55 -31.14 -7.82
N TYR A 88 -27.87 -31.14 -7.64
CA TYR A 88 -28.65 -29.92 -7.48
C TYR A 88 -28.32 -29.22 -6.16
N LEU A 89 -28.15 -29.98 -5.07
CA LEU A 89 -27.88 -29.39 -3.75
C LEU A 89 -26.48 -28.77 -3.72
N VAL A 90 -25.46 -29.47 -4.21
CA VAL A 90 -24.10 -28.93 -4.26
C VAL A 90 -23.99 -27.71 -5.16
N GLY A 91 -24.66 -27.71 -6.32
CA GLY A 91 -24.68 -26.55 -7.21
C GLY A 91 -25.37 -25.34 -6.57
N SER A 92 -26.49 -25.58 -5.88
CA SER A 92 -27.24 -24.53 -5.18
C SER A 92 -26.42 -23.91 -4.04
N VAL A 93 -25.77 -24.74 -3.21
CA VAL A 93 -24.89 -24.27 -2.12
C VAL A 93 -23.68 -23.52 -2.68
N ALA A 94 -23.03 -24.04 -3.72
CA ALA A 94 -21.88 -23.39 -4.35
C ALA A 94 -22.23 -22.01 -4.95
N SER A 95 -23.41 -21.88 -5.55
CA SER A 95 -23.90 -20.60 -6.08
C SER A 95 -24.07 -19.55 -4.98
N VAL A 96 -24.72 -19.94 -3.88
CA VAL A 96 -24.89 -19.05 -2.72
C VAL A 96 -23.52 -18.69 -2.13
N GLU A 97 -22.64 -19.66 -1.93
CA GLU A 97 -21.27 -19.42 -1.43
C GLU A 97 -20.49 -18.46 -2.32
N ALA A 98 -20.57 -18.61 -3.65
CA ALA A 98 -19.87 -17.75 -4.59
C ALA A 98 -20.30 -16.28 -4.48
N ILE A 99 -21.60 -16.01 -4.30
CA ILE A 99 -22.12 -14.66 -4.07
C ILE A 99 -21.53 -14.07 -2.78
N PHE A 100 -21.52 -14.84 -1.69
CA PHE A 100 -20.93 -14.40 -0.43
C PHE A 100 -19.42 -14.10 -0.57
N LEU A 101 -18.66 -14.97 -1.23
CA LEU A 101 -17.23 -14.76 -1.49
C LEU A 101 -17.00 -13.50 -2.33
N ALA A 102 -17.76 -13.29 -3.39
CA ALA A 102 -17.65 -12.10 -4.23
C ALA A 102 -17.92 -10.82 -3.45
N LEU A 103 -18.96 -10.80 -2.61
CA LEU A 103 -19.26 -9.66 -1.74
C LEU A 103 -18.15 -9.40 -0.70
N PHE A 104 -17.61 -10.47 -0.09
CA PHE A 104 -16.47 -10.32 0.83
C PHE A 104 -15.24 -9.76 0.13
N ILE A 105 -14.93 -10.25 -1.08
CA ILE A 105 -13.84 -9.75 -1.91
C ILE A 105 -14.05 -8.27 -2.23
N LEU A 106 -15.26 -7.87 -2.63
CA LEU A 106 -15.58 -6.48 -2.95
C LEU A 106 -15.41 -5.55 -1.75
N ILE A 107 -15.89 -5.95 -0.57
CA ILE A 107 -15.71 -5.18 0.68
C ILE A 107 -14.22 -5.03 1.00
N LEU A 108 -13.44 -6.09 0.83
CA LEU A 108 -12.01 -6.06 1.05
C LEU A 108 -11.29 -5.14 0.09
N GLN A 109 -11.63 -5.21 -1.19
CA GLN A 109 -11.08 -4.38 -2.24
C GLN A 109 -11.40 -2.91 -1.98
N ASN A 110 -12.66 -2.57 -1.65
CA ASN A 110 -13.05 -1.20 -1.34
C ASN A 110 -12.31 -0.65 -0.10
N THR A 111 -12.13 -1.49 0.92
CA THR A 111 -11.37 -1.10 2.12
C THR A 111 -9.88 -0.89 1.82
N ALA A 112 -9.30 -1.72 0.96
CA ALA A 112 -7.91 -1.60 0.53
C ALA A 112 -7.70 -0.38 -0.36
N ALA A 113 -8.62 -0.11 -1.28
CA ALA A 113 -8.62 1.07 -2.14
C ALA A 113 -8.67 2.36 -1.30
N ALA A 114 -9.64 2.49 -0.39
CA ALA A 114 -9.73 3.65 0.51
C ALA A 114 -8.51 3.82 1.45
N ALA A 115 -7.72 2.76 1.67
CA ALA A 115 -6.46 2.85 2.41
C ALA A 115 -5.28 3.22 1.49
N ALA A 116 -5.32 2.84 0.22
CA ALA A 116 -4.37 3.25 -0.80
C ALA A 116 -4.52 4.75 -1.12
N ASP A 117 -5.75 5.21 -1.39
CA ASP A 117 -6.04 6.63 -1.71
C ASP A 117 -5.53 7.57 -0.62
N ARG A 118 -5.73 7.22 0.66
CA ARG A 118 -5.22 8.00 1.80
C ARG A 118 -3.69 8.02 1.88
N ARG A 119 -3.01 6.96 1.45
CA ARG A 119 -1.54 6.94 1.40
C ARG A 119 -1.03 7.79 0.26
N ASP A 120 -1.73 7.78 -0.87
CA ASP A 120 -1.34 8.55 -2.05
C ASP A 120 -1.49 10.05 -1.80
N ASP A 121 -2.58 10.49 -1.15
CA ASP A 121 -2.76 11.88 -0.70
C ASP A 121 -1.65 12.32 0.27
N LEU A 122 -1.34 11.50 1.27
CA LEU A 122 -0.23 11.79 2.20
C LEU A 122 1.13 11.84 1.48
N ASN A 123 1.36 10.95 0.53
CA ASN A 123 2.61 10.91 -0.23
C ASN A 123 2.76 12.13 -1.13
N LEU A 124 1.65 12.59 -1.73
CA LEU A 124 1.60 13.86 -2.45
C LEU A 124 2.01 14.98 -1.50
N GLN A 125 1.31 15.16 -0.37
CA GLN A 125 1.61 16.22 0.60
C GLN A 125 3.07 16.22 1.08
N VAL A 126 3.64 15.06 1.38
CA VAL A 126 5.05 14.92 1.76
C VAL A 126 5.97 15.34 0.61
N SER A 127 5.65 14.98 -0.62
CA SER A 127 6.44 15.37 -1.80
C SER A 127 6.39 16.89 -2.01
N LEU A 128 5.21 17.51 -1.85
CA LEU A 128 5.06 18.96 -1.97
C LEU A 128 5.82 19.71 -0.89
N LEU A 129 5.74 19.22 0.35
CA LEU A 129 6.50 19.79 1.46
C LEU A 129 8.01 19.65 1.23
N ALA A 130 8.47 18.49 0.76
CA ALA A 130 9.88 18.26 0.44
C ALA A 130 10.35 19.17 -0.69
N GLU A 131 9.54 19.38 -1.73
CA GLU A 131 9.84 20.30 -2.83
C GLU A 131 10.00 21.75 -2.34
N HIS A 132 9.10 22.20 -1.46
CA HIS A 132 9.22 23.51 -0.83
C HIS A 132 10.48 23.63 0.04
N GLU A 133 10.77 22.62 0.87
CA GLU A 133 11.97 22.59 1.73
C GLU A 133 13.27 22.57 0.90
N ILE A 134 13.31 21.80 -0.19
CA ILE A 134 14.44 21.78 -1.14
C ILE A 134 14.63 23.16 -1.77
N THR A 135 13.55 23.80 -2.21
CA THR A 135 13.59 25.16 -2.78
C THR A 135 14.17 26.16 -1.77
N GLN A 136 13.77 26.07 -0.49
CA GLN A 136 14.33 26.90 0.57
C GLN A 136 15.82 26.60 0.81
N LEU A 137 16.23 25.33 0.78
CA LEU A 137 17.64 24.95 0.90
C LEU A 137 18.47 25.50 -0.27
N ILE A 138 17.94 25.49 -1.51
CA ILE A 138 18.58 26.10 -2.66
C ILE A 138 18.75 27.61 -2.45
N LYS A 139 17.71 28.33 -1.99
CA LYS A 139 17.77 29.77 -1.68
C LYS A 139 18.85 30.09 -0.64
N VAL A 140 18.90 29.32 0.45
CA VAL A 140 19.92 29.49 1.49
C VAL A 140 21.32 29.20 0.95
N THR A 141 21.47 28.14 0.14
CA THR A 141 22.77 27.77 -0.45
C THR A 141 23.29 28.85 -1.40
N VAL A 142 22.42 29.42 -2.23
CA VAL A 142 22.77 30.54 -3.12
C VAL A 142 23.16 31.78 -2.32
N ALA A 143 22.40 32.14 -1.28
CA ALA A 143 22.75 33.27 -0.41
C ALA A 143 24.13 33.09 0.27
N ILE A 144 24.50 31.85 0.61
CA ILE A 144 25.84 31.52 1.14
C ILE A 144 26.91 31.66 0.06
N ALA A 145 26.68 31.15 -1.16
CA ALA A 145 27.62 31.26 -2.27
C ALA A 145 27.92 32.73 -2.62
N GLU A 146 26.88 33.56 -2.69
CA GLU A 146 26.99 35.01 -2.91
C GLU A 146 27.83 35.69 -1.83
N LYS A 147 27.61 35.34 -0.55
CA LYS A 147 28.39 35.89 0.58
C LYS A 147 29.86 35.48 0.54
N LEU A 148 30.18 34.32 -0.03
CA LEU A 148 31.55 33.84 -0.19
C LEU A 148 32.21 34.31 -1.49
N GLY A 149 31.49 35.03 -2.35
CA GLY A 149 31.99 35.47 -3.66
C GLY A 149 32.22 34.32 -4.64
N ILE A 150 31.54 33.19 -4.43
CA ILE A 150 31.59 32.04 -5.31
C ILE A 150 30.46 32.18 -6.33
N ASP A 151 30.80 32.21 -7.62
CA ASP A 151 29.81 32.09 -8.69
C ASP A 151 29.32 30.64 -8.74
N PRO A 152 28.04 30.36 -8.43
CA PRO A 152 27.51 29.00 -8.46
C PRO A 152 27.42 28.43 -9.88
N GLY A 153 27.57 29.24 -10.94
CA GLY A 153 27.35 28.83 -12.33
C GLY A 153 25.88 28.50 -12.62
N HIS A 154 25.49 28.40 -13.90
CA HIS A 154 24.12 28.05 -14.34
C HIS A 154 23.01 28.91 -13.71
N HIS A 155 23.20 30.23 -13.67
CA HIS A 155 22.26 31.17 -13.06
C HIS A 155 20.81 31.05 -13.54
N SER A 156 20.55 30.68 -14.80
CA SER A 156 19.16 30.49 -15.26
C SER A 156 18.51 29.25 -14.67
N GLU A 157 19.22 28.11 -14.63
CA GLU A 157 18.71 26.86 -14.07
C GLU A 157 18.47 26.97 -12.55
N ILE A 158 19.37 27.67 -11.84
CA ILE A 158 19.21 27.91 -10.40
C ILE A 158 18.04 28.86 -10.13
N ALA A 159 17.85 29.90 -10.96
CA ALA A 159 16.72 30.81 -10.84
C ALA A 159 15.39 30.08 -11.09
N ASP A 160 15.35 29.15 -12.03
CA ASP A 160 14.17 28.33 -12.30
C ASP A 160 13.84 27.41 -11.12
N LEU A 161 14.85 26.79 -10.50
CA LEU A 161 14.70 25.93 -9.31
C LEU A 161 14.33 26.69 -8.02
N GLN A 162 14.50 28.01 -7.97
CA GLN A 162 14.09 28.85 -6.82
C GLN A 162 12.62 29.27 -6.85
N ASN A 163 11.97 29.13 -8.00
CA ASN A 163 10.54 29.36 -8.12
C ASN A 163 9.79 28.17 -7.53
N ASP A 164 8.90 28.43 -6.57
CA ASP A 164 7.98 27.41 -6.05
C ASP A 164 7.17 26.89 -7.25
N VAL A 165 7.39 25.64 -7.63
CA VAL A 165 6.51 24.97 -8.58
C VAL A 165 5.25 24.66 -7.81
N ALA A 166 4.21 25.48 -7.96
CA ALA A 166 2.93 25.23 -7.32
C ALA A 166 2.37 23.91 -7.87
N PRO A 167 2.27 22.85 -7.06
CA PRO A 167 1.83 21.54 -7.53
C PRO A 167 0.38 21.54 -8.04
N GLU A 168 -0.45 22.45 -7.54
CA GLU A 168 -1.79 22.74 -8.06
C GLU A 168 -1.72 23.22 -9.51
N ALA A 169 -0.70 24.02 -9.87
CA ALA A 169 -0.51 24.48 -11.25
C ALA A 169 -0.02 23.35 -12.18
N VAL A 170 0.65 22.33 -11.65
CA VAL A 170 1.05 21.12 -12.40
C VAL A 170 -0.15 20.19 -12.57
N LEU A 171 -0.95 19.97 -11.52
CA LEU A 171 -2.18 19.18 -11.58
C LEU A 171 -3.20 19.82 -12.54
N ASP A 172 -3.44 21.13 -12.43
CA ASP A 172 -4.28 21.90 -13.36
C ASP A 172 -3.81 21.78 -14.82
N LYS A 173 -2.49 21.67 -15.03
CA LYS A 173 -1.91 21.52 -16.37
C LYS A 173 -2.09 20.11 -16.91
N ILE A 174 -1.92 19.09 -16.07
CA ILE A 174 -2.18 17.69 -16.43
C ILE A 174 -3.68 17.49 -16.74
N GLU A 175 -4.57 18.06 -15.93
CA GLU A 175 -6.03 17.94 -16.09
C GLU A 175 -6.53 18.68 -17.35
N ARG A 176 -5.85 19.76 -17.77
CA ARG A 176 -6.10 20.45 -19.05
C ARG A 176 -5.52 19.71 -20.26
N GLU A 177 -4.52 18.86 -20.05
CA GLU A 177 -3.82 18.13 -21.12
C GLU A 177 -4.29 16.66 -21.25
N GLU A 178 -5.08 16.11 -20.33
CA GLU A 178 -5.79 14.82 -20.47
C GLU A 178 -7.25 15.01 -20.95
N PRO A 179 -7.55 14.83 -22.26
CA PRO A 179 -8.92 14.82 -22.75
C PRO A 179 -9.45 13.38 -22.69
N GLY A 180 -10.13 13.00 -21.62
CA GLY A 180 -10.97 11.79 -21.65
C GLY A 180 -11.10 11.01 -20.34
N ALA A 181 -11.86 11.54 -19.38
CA ALA A 181 -12.53 10.72 -18.36
C ALA A 181 -13.95 11.28 -18.15
N ALA A 182 -14.80 11.08 -19.17
CA ALA A 182 -16.25 11.25 -19.09
C ALA A 182 -16.90 9.90 -19.43
#